data_AF-A0A7S2MRR1-F1
#
_entry.id   AF-A0A7S2MRR1-F1
#
_cell.length_a   1.000
_cell.length_b   1.000
_cell.length_c   1.000
_cell.angle_alpha   90.00
_cell.angle_beta   90.00
_cell.angle_gamma   90.00
#
_symmetry.space_group_name_H-M   'P 1'
#
loop_
_entity.id
_entity.type
_entity.pdbx_description
1 polymer ?
#
loop_
_entity_poly.entity_id
_entity_poly.type
_entity_poly.pdbx_seq_one_letter_code
_entity_poly.pdbx_strand_id
1 'polypeptide(L)'
;VETADGSSLPKGCFVSVRVGDVQKQRRYETKGAFQFPAPAHSRKAKIDLYMHVGTASISVGPEDRTSEVNVQALEPGAPQPCLKVVSQVKQEAAPDRETKMSNVKKEAVEYLSKWLIQERLGEAVKALLQKRPDDPIDFICG
;
A
#
# COMPACT_ATOMS: atom_id res chain seq x y z
N VAL A 1 19.82 0.32 -0.71
CA VAL A 1 20.07 -1.14 -0.73
C VAL A 1 21.32 -1.30 -1.54
N GLU A 2 22.34 -1.90 -0.95
CA GLU A 2 23.64 -2.12 -1.57
C GLU A 2 24.08 -3.56 -1.31
N THR A 3 25.01 -4.06 -2.12
CA THR A 3 25.64 -5.37 -1.95
C THR A 3 26.62 -5.32 -0.79
N ALA A 4 26.65 -6.37 0.04
CA ALA A 4 27.70 -6.56 1.04
C ALA A 4 29.05 -6.86 0.38
N ASP A 5 30.14 -6.66 1.11
CA ASP A 5 31.50 -6.92 0.63
C ASP A 5 31.64 -8.36 0.07
N GLY A 6 32.25 -8.48 -1.12
CA GLY A 6 32.43 -9.76 -1.80
C GLY A 6 31.19 -10.31 -2.51
N SER A 7 30.06 -9.61 -2.48
CA SER A 7 28.84 -10.02 -3.20
C SER A 7 28.56 -9.14 -4.42
N SER A 8 27.92 -9.71 -5.44
CA SER A 8 27.51 -8.99 -6.65
C SER A 8 26.09 -9.37 -7.05
N LEU A 9 25.34 -8.41 -7.60
CA LEU A 9 24.03 -8.67 -8.18
C LEU A 9 24.12 -8.85 -9.70
N PRO A 10 23.21 -9.62 -10.31
CA PRO A 10 23.10 -9.70 -11.76
C PRO A 10 22.94 -8.32 -12.39
N LYS A 11 23.62 -8.09 -13.52
CA LYS A 11 23.53 -6.81 -14.24
C LYS A 11 22.08 -6.56 -14.68
N GLY A 12 21.60 -5.34 -14.45
CA GLY A 12 20.25 -4.95 -14.87
C GLY A 12 19.12 -5.53 -14.04
N CYS A 13 19.40 -6.15 -12.88
CA CYS A 13 18.34 -6.59 -11.98
C CYS A 13 17.54 -5.41 -11.41
N PHE A 14 16.36 -5.73 -10.91
CA PHE A 14 15.46 -4.81 -10.22
C PHE A 14 15.34 -5.24 -8.76
N VAL A 15 15.28 -4.26 -7.87
CA VAL A 15 15.04 -4.48 -6.45
C VAL A 15 13.66 -3.96 -6.11
N SER A 16 12.86 -4.78 -5.44
CA SER A 16 11.61 -4.36 -4.79
C SER A 16 11.77 -4.43 -3.28
N VAL A 17 11.37 -3.36 -2.60
CA VAL A 17 11.33 -3.28 -1.15
C VAL A 17 9.89 -2.97 -0.73
N ARG A 18 9.31 -3.84 0.09
CA ARG A 18 7.98 -3.68 0.68
C ARG A 18 8.09 -3.47 2.18
N VAL A 19 7.49 -2.39 2.68
CA VAL A 19 7.39 -2.06 4.12
C VAL A 19 5.92 -1.79 4.44
N GLY A 20 5.27 -2.71 5.16
CA GLY A 20 3.81 -2.69 5.34
C GLY A 20 3.09 -2.71 3.99
N ASP A 21 2.28 -1.69 3.74
CA ASP A 21 1.46 -1.59 2.53
C ASP A 21 2.15 -0.81 1.39
N VAL A 22 3.35 -0.26 1.65
CA VAL A 22 4.11 0.49 0.65
C VAL A 22 5.15 -0.42 0.00
N GLN A 23 5.03 -0.64 -1.31
CA GLN A 23 6.04 -1.32 -2.12
C GLN A 23 6.68 -0.32 -3.08
N LYS A 24 8.01 -0.31 -3.14
CA LYS A 24 8.79 0.47 -4.10
C LYS A 24 9.69 -0.46 -4.89
N GLN A 25 9.69 -0.35 -6.21
CA GLN A 25 10.52 -1.15 -7.10
C GLN A 25 11.26 -0.24 -8.08
N ARG A 26 12.54 -0.55 -8.35
CA ARG A 26 13.33 0.11 -9.39
C ARG A 26 14.49 -0.76 -9.84
N ARG A 27 15.15 -0.36 -10.93
CA ARG A 27 16.43 -0.93 -11.34
C ARG A 27 17.46 -0.77 -10.21
N TYR A 28 18.28 -1.78 -10.00
CA TYR A 28 19.34 -1.72 -9.00
C TYR A 28 20.40 -0.68 -9.41
N GLU A 29 20.72 0.20 -8.46
CA GLU A 29 21.78 1.20 -8.57
C GLU A 29 22.50 1.24 -7.22
N THR A 30 23.84 1.21 -7.25
CA THR A 30 24.68 1.11 -6.04
C THR A 30 24.44 2.24 -5.06
N LYS A 31 24.10 3.44 -5.54
CA LYS A 31 23.90 4.65 -4.71
C LYS A 31 22.43 4.95 -4.40
N GLY A 32 21.52 4.04 -4.73
CA GLY A 32 20.10 4.25 -4.56
C GLY A 32 19.60 3.94 -3.13
N ALA A 33 19.07 4.95 -2.44
CA ALA A 33 18.26 4.77 -1.23
C ALA A 33 16.76 4.61 -1.56
N PHE A 34 16.05 3.77 -0.82
CA PHE A 34 14.59 3.74 -0.83
C PHE A 34 14.10 4.53 0.38
N GLN A 35 13.30 5.56 0.14
CA GLN A 35 12.69 6.34 1.22
C GLN A 35 11.30 5.79 1.49
N PHE A 36 10.98 5.51 2.75
CA PHE A 36 9.64 5.11 3.17
C PHE A 36 9.13 6.07 4.24
N PRO A 37 7.81 6.26 4.37
CA PRO A 37 7.26 6.96 5.51
C PRO A 37 7.78 6.33 6.82
N ALA A 38 8.12 7.18 7.80
CA ALA A 38 8.60 6.71 9.09
C ALA A 38 7.53 5.81 9.75
N PRO A 39 7.87 4.56 10.10
CA PRO A 39 6.88 3.68 10.69
C PRO A 39 6.69 4.03 12.18
N ALA A 40 5.45 4.00 12.66
CA ALA A 40 5.13 4.26 14.07
C ALA A 40 5.68 3.19 15.04
N HIS A 41 6.03 2.01 14.52
CA HIS A 41 6.62 0.88 15.25
C HIS A 41 7.56 0.10 14.33
N SER A 42 8.41 -0.78 14.89
CA SER A 42 9.27 -1.66 14.09
C SER A 42 8.44 -2.56 13.16
N ARG A 43 8.72 -2.51 11.84
CA ARG A 43 8.02 -3.30 10.83
C ARG A 43 9.00 -4.22 10.10
N LYS A 44 8.55 -5.43 9.78
CA LYS A 44 9.28 -6.32 8.87
C LYS A 44 9.22 -5.74 7.45
N ALA A 45 10.37 -5.76 6.77
CA ALA A 45 10.47 -5.42 5.36
C ALA A 45 10.71 -6.70 4.54
N LYS A 46 10.11 -6.76 3.35
CA LYS A 46 10.39 -7.80 2.36
C LYS A 46 11.22 -7.20 1.23
N ILE A 47 12.31 -7.87 0.86
CA ILE A 47 13.17 -7.50 -0.26
C ILE A 47 13.14 -8.64 -1.27
N ASP A 48 12.74 -8.31 -2.51
CA ASP A 48 12.70 -9.25 -3.63
C ASP A 48 13.61 -8.74 -4.76
N LEU A 49 14.33 -9.66 -5.41
CA LEU A 49 15.17 -9.39 -6.58
C LEU A 49 14.52 -9.96 -7.83
N TYR A 50 14.44 -9.15 -8.89
CA TYR A 50 13.83 -9.53 -10.16
C TYR A 50 14.80 -9.35 -11.32
N MET A 51 14.64 -10.18 -12.34
CA MET A 51 15.25 -10.00 -13.65
C MET A 51 14.20 -9.52 -14.63
N HIS A 52 14.56 -8.51 -15.42
CA HIS A 52 13.73 -8.08 -16.53
C HIS A 52 13.95 -9.02 -17.71
N VAL A 53 12.94 -9.84 -18.01
CA VAL A 53 13.03 -10.89 -19.03
C VAL A 53 12.44 -10.47 -20.38
N GLY A 54 11.59 -9.44 -20.41
CA GLY A 54 10.95 -9.00 -21.63
C GLY A 54 9.97 -7.84 -21.45
N THR A 55 9.63 -7.18 -22.55
CA THR A 55 8.66 -6.08 -22.60
C THR A 55 7.55 -6.39 -23.59
N ALA A 56 6.32 -6.00 -23.26
CA ALA A 56 5.21 -5.91 -24.20
C ALA A 56 4.42 -4.63 -23.95
N SER A 57 3.89 -4.03 -25.00
CA SER A 57 3.03 -2.86 -24.94
C SER A 57 1.65 -3.21 -25.45
N ILE A 58 0.61 -2.79 -24.73
CA ILE A 58 -0.78 -2.94 -25.16
C ILE A 58 -1.47 -1.57 -25.13
N SER A 59 -2.43 -1.38 -26.03
CA SER A 59 -3.34 -0.24 -25.96
C SER A 59 -4.54 -0.60 -25.11
N VAL A 60 -4.76 0.15 -24.03
CA VAL A 60 -5.95 0.04 -23.19
C VAL A 60 -6.93 1.14 -23.60
N GLY A 61 -8.14 0.74 -23.99
CA GLY A 61 -9.22 1.63 -24.39
C GLY A 61 -10.31 1.75 -23.34
N PRO A 62 -11.36 2.55 -23.60
CA PRO A 62 -12.51 2.71 -22.71
C PRO A 62 -13.48 1.52 -22.73
N GLU A 63 -13.20 0.48 -23.50
CA GLU A 63 -14.01 -0.73 -23.63
C GLU A 63 -13.33 -1.94 -22.99
N ASP A 64 -14.15 -2.89 -22.54
CA ASP A 64 -13.68 -4.19 -22.10
C ASP A 64 -12.98 -4.90 -23.27
N ARG A 65 -11.76 -5.39 -23.02
CA ARG A 65 -10.97 -6.06 -24.03
C ARG A 65 -10.19 -7.20 -23.41
N THR A 66 -10.15 -8.31 -24.14
CA THR A 66 -9.18 -9.38 -23.92
C THR A 66 -8.23 -9.39 -25.09
N SER A 67 -6.93 -9.35 -24.82
CA SER A 67 -5.88 -9.48 -25.84
C SER A 67 -4.84 -10.50 -25.40
N GLU A 68 -4.27 -11.19 -26.38
CA GLU A 68 -3.07 -11.97 -26.18
C GLU A 68 -1.88 -11.14 -26.66
N VAL A 69 -0.83 -11.07 -25.86
CA VAL A 69 0.37 -10.31 -26.19
C VAL A 69 1.61 -11.18 -26.02
N ASN A 70 2.43 -11.24 -27.07
CA ASN A 70 3.74 -11.86 -27.00
C ASN A 70 4.72 -10.88 -26.36
N VAL A 71 5.42 -11.32 -25.33
CA VAL A 71 6.46 -10.52 -24.69
C VAL A 71 7.75 -10.68 -25.48
N GLN A 72 8.31 -9.57 -25.92
CA GLN A 72 9.62 -9.56 -26.55
C GLN A 72 10.67 -9.87 -25.49
N ALA A 73 11.28 -11.04 -25.60
CA ALA A 73 12.37 -11.44 -24.72
C ALA A 73 13.59 -10.51 -24.90
N LEU A 74 14.29 -10.22 -23.81
CA LEU A 74 15.51 -9.40 -23.83
C LEU A 74 16.71 -10.16 -24.38
N GLU A 75 16.80 -11.46 -24.10
CA GLU A 75 17.94 -12.30 -24.46
C GLU A 75 17.60 -13.24 -25.63
N PRO A 76 18.49 -13.39 -26.62
CA PRO A 76 18.32 -14.36 -27.70
C PRO A 76 18.19 -15.78 -27.15
N GLY A 77 17.12 -16.50 -27.56
CA GLY A 77 16.87 -17.88 -27.13
C GLY A 77 16.15 -18.05 -25.80
N ALA A 78 15.81 -16.96 -25.10
CA ALA A 78 14.94 -17.03 -23.93
C ALA A 78 13.49 -17.38 -24.32
N PRO A 79 12.71 -18.02 -23.42
CA PRO A 79 11.29 -18.27 -23.66
C PRO A 79 10.55 -16.96 -23.97
N GLN A 80 9.68 -16.99 -24.97
CA GLN A 80 8.80 -15.88 -25.32
C GLN A 80 7.42 -16.13 -24.73
N PRO A 81 7.09 -15.59 -23.54
CA PRO A 81 5.80 -15.82 -22.95
C PRO A 81 4.71 -15.08 -23.74
N CYS A 82 3.59 -15.75 -23.93
CA CYS A 82 2.34 -15.14 -24.38
C CYS A 82 1.45 -14.89 -23.17
N LEU A 83 1.07 -13.62 -22.96
CA LEU A 83 0.22 -13.22 -21.85
C LEU A 83 -1.19 -12.93 -22.36
N LYS A 84 -2.19 -13.50 -21.68
CA LYS A 84 -3.59 -13.10 -21.83
C LYS A 84 -3.86 -11.90 -20.91
N VAL A 85 -4.07 -10.73 -21.49
CA VAL A 85 -4.39 -9.49 -20.78
C VAL A 85 -5.88 -9.21 -20.89
N VAL A 86 -6.52 -9.05 -19.75
CA VAL A 86 -7.93 -8.68 -19.64
C VAL A 86 -8.00 -7.28 -19.07
N SER A 87 -8.40 -6.31 -19.88
CA SER A 87 -8.72 -4.96 -19.44
C SER A 87 -10.22 -4.84 -19.27
N GLN A 88 -10.67 -4.58 -18.05
CA GLN A 88 -12.06 -4.29 -17.74
C GLN A 88 -12.19 -2.82 -17.39
N VAL A 89 -13.04 -2.11 -18.13
CA VAL A 89 -13.44 -0.77 -17.78
C VAL A 89 -14.55 -0.89 -16.77
N LYS A 90 -14.16 -0.71 -15.52
CA LYS A 90 -15.13 -0.49 -14.46
C LYS A 90 -15.77 0.87 -14.72
N GLN A 91 -16.94 0.88 -15.35
CA GLN A 91 -17.80 2.05 -15.28
C GLN A 91 -17.93 2.38 -13.79
N GLU A 92 -17.52 3.57 -13.40
CA GLU A 92 -17.92 4.13 -12.12
C GLU A 92 -19.44 4.28 -12.17
N ALA A 93 -20.15 3.19 -11.89
CA ALA A 93 -21.46 3.31 -11.30
C ALA A 93 -21.28 4.22 -10.09
N ALA A 94 -22.14 5.25 -10.01
CA ALA A 94 -22.27 6.12 -8.85
C ALA A 94 -22.15 5.31 -7.55
N PRO A 95 -21.56 5.89 -6.50
CA PRO A 95 -20.59 5.18 -5.70
C PRO A 95 -21.28 4.29 -4.65
N ASP A 96 -21.56 3.02 -4.96
CA ASP A 96 -22.11 2.08 -3.96
C ASP A 96 -21.09 1.78 -2.83
N ARG A 97 -19.78 1.98 -3.06
CA ARG A 97 -18.77 1.93 -1.99
C ARG A 97 -18.78 3.17 -1.10
N GLU A 98 -18.99 4.35 -1.67
CA GLU A 98 -19.08 5.59 -0.90
C GLU A 98 -20.42 5.66 -0.16
N THR A 99 -21.50 5.08 -0.72
CA THR A 99 -22.80 4.99 -0.04
C THR A 99 -22.72 4.05 1.16
N LYS A 100 -22.10 2.86 1.02
CA LYS A 100 -21.85 1.95 2.15
C LYS A 100 -20.90 2.54 3.20
N MET A 101 -19.79 3.15 2.79
CA MET A 101 -18.89 3.84 3.73
C MET A 101 -19.56 5.07 4.37
N SER A 102 -20.45 5.77 3.66
CA SER A 102 -21.20 6.92 4.19
C SER A 102 -22.26 6.46 5.20
N ASN A 103 -22.92 5.33 4.97
CA ASN A 103 -23.90 4.77 5.89
C ASN A 103 -23.22 4.26 7.17
N VAL A 104 -22.08 3.56 7.06
CA VAL A 104 -21.29 3.15 8.23
C VAL A 104 -20.78 4.36 9.01
N LYS A 105 -20.33 5.42 8.32
CA LYS A 105 -19.93 6.67 8.97
C LYS A 105 -21.11 7.36 9.67
N LYS A 106 -22.28 7.40 9.04
CA LYS A 106 -23.50 7.98 9.64
C LYS A 106 -23.93 7.20 10.88
N GLU A 107 -23.97 5.88 10.81
CA GLU A 107 -24.34 5.01 11.93
C GLU A 107 -23.37 5.16 13.11
N ALA A 108 -22.06 5.23 12.84
CA ALA A 108 -21.06 5.50 13.87
C ALA A 108 -21.22 6.89 14.50
N VAL A 109 -21.47 7.93 13.70
CA VAL A 109 -21.71 9.29 14.21
C VAL A 109 -22.99 9.36 15.04
N GLU A 110 -24.08 8.77 14.56
CA GLU A 110 -25.36 8.70 15.29
C GLU A 110 -25.22 7.94 16.61
N TYR A 111 -24.48 6.82 16.63
CA TYR A 111 -24.18 6.09 17.85
C TYR A 111 -23.40 6.95 18.85
N LEU A 112 -22.33 7.61 18.40
CA LEU A 112 -21.52 8.49 19.26
C LEU A 112 -22.32 9.67 19.80
N SER A 113 -23.18 10.29 18.98
CA SER A 113 -24.05 11.40 19.39
C SER A 113 -25.17 10.93 20.33
N LYS A 114 -25.82 9.80 20.04
CA LYS A 114 -26.91 9.24 20.88
C LYS A 114 -26.46 8.98 22.31
N TRP A 115 -25.24 8.47 22.48
CA TRP A 115 -24.68 8.17 23.79
C TRP A 115 -23.82 9.30 24.36
N LEU A 116 -23.75 10.45 23.68
CA LEU A 116 -22.95 11.62 24.05
C LEU A 116 -21.49 11.26 24.35
N ILE A 117 -20.94 10.28 23.64
CA ILE A 117 -19.61 9.73 23.90
C ILE A 117 -18.53 10.80 23.70
N GLN A 118 -18.69 11.65 22.68
CA GLN A 118 -17.73 12.73 22.39
C GLN A 118 -17.69 13.78 23.50
N GLU A 119 -18.83 14.14 24.07
CA GLU A 119 -18.90 15.10 25.18
C GLU A 119 -18.27 14.52 26.44
N ARG A 120 -18.61 13.27 26.80
CA ARG A 120 -18.05 12.57 27.96
C ARG A 120 -16.54 12.39 27.85
N LEU A 121 -16.03 12.00 26.68
CA LEU A 121 -14.59 11.93 26.43
C LEU A 121 -13.94 13.32 26.52
N GLY A 122 -14.58 14.37 26.00
CA GLY A 122 -14.09 15.73 26.10
C GLY A 122 -13.97 16.22 27.55
N GLU A 123 -14.95 15.88 28.40
CA GLU A 123 -14.91 16.18 29.83
C GLU A 123 -13.84 15.38 30.57
N ALA A 124 -13.73 14.07 30.29
CA ALA A 124 -12.69 13.22 30.86
C ALA A 124 -11.28 13.74 30.53
N VAL A 125 -11.04 14.14 29.27
CA VAL A 125 -9.76 14.73 28.84
C VAL A 125 -9.50 16.06 29.55
N LYS A 126 -10.51 16.93 29.70
CA LYS A 126 -10.36 18.18 30.47
C LYS A 126 -9.99 17.90 31.94
N ALA A 127 -10.68 16.96 32.58
CA ALA A 127 -10.43 16.58 33.96
C ALA A 127 -9.03 15.96 34.15
N LEU A 128 -8.58 15.15 33.19
CA LEU A 128 -7.25 14.56 33.19
C LEU A 128 -6.16 15.63 33.05
N LEU A 129 -6.33 16.59 32.15
CA LEU A 129 -5.37 17.68 31.97
C LEU A 129 -5.29 18.62 33.19
N GLN A 130 -6.38 18.74 33.95
CA GLN A 130 -6.43 19.51 35.20
C GLN A 130 -5.78 18.76 36.37
N LYS A 131 -6.15 17.49 36.57
CA LYS A 131 -5.70 16.70 37.73
C LYS A 131 -4.31 16.09 37.55
N ARG A 132 -3.90 15.84 36.30
CA ARG A 132 -2.63 15.19 35.92
C ARG A 132 -2.30 14.00 36.82
N PRO A 133 -3.16 12.97 36.86
CA PRO A 133 -2.92 11.79 37.68
C PRO A 133 -1.69 11.02 37.19
N ASP A 134 -1.04 10.28 38.09
CA ASP A 134 0.11 9.44 37.77
C ASP A 134 -0.24 8.28 36.82
N ASP A 135 -1.51 7.82 36.84
CA ASP A 135 -2.06 6.87 35.87
C ASP A 135 -3.23 7.49 35.07
N PRO A 136 -2.97 8.01 33.86
CA PRO A 136 -3.98 8.63 33.01
C PRO A 136 -4.98 7.63 32.40
N ILE A 137 -4.62 6.35 32.24
CA ILE A 137 -5.49 5.36 31.59
C ILE A 137 -6.52 4.83 32.58
N ASP A 138 -6.07 4.50 33.79
CA ASP A 138 -6.97 4.12 34.88
C ASP A 138 -7.98 5.25 35.17
N PHE A 139 -7.53 6.50 35.19
CA PHE A 139 -8.39 7.65 35.40
C PHE A 139 -9.48 7.86 34.31
N ILE A 140 -9.25 7.46 33.06
CA ILE A 140 -10.26 7.58 31.98
C ILE A 140 -11.21 6.37 31.97
N CYS A 141 -10.72 5.19 32.34
CA CYS A 141 -11.44 3.92 32.16
C CYS A 141 -12.07 3.34 33.44
N GLY A 142 -11.68 3.82 34.63
CA GLY A 142 -12.24 3.45 35.93
C GLY A 142 -13.37 4.37 36.39
#